data_AF-A0ABF7PJ59-F1
#
_entry.id   AF-A0ABF7PJ59-F1
#
_cell.length_a   1.000
_cell.length_b   1.000
_cell.length_c   1.000
_cell.angle_alpha   90.00
_cell.angle_beta   90.00
_cell.angle_gamma   90.00
#
_symmetry.space_group_name_H-M   'P 1'
#
loop_
_entity.id
_entity.type
_entity.pdbx_description
1 polymer ?
#
loop_
_entity_poly.entity_id
_entity_poly.type
_entity_poly.pdbx_seq_one_letter_code
_entity_poly.pdbx_strand_id
1 'polypeptide(L)'
;MIGSMGLRIPRATSSLLGRAVNAVATNQSAVAGASIAAQRRWQHYLMPLRDNFEQEGIRNFLSPGSVNMAYTEYQTFILEKLNALVVGTDFEQKDTKSIVLATARDPELAHVFNHASMAHNNHFFFDHLSPVPVKMGDKLFYHINENFGSVDTLRDEMIGTAVSMFGPGFVWLVRTQLPGQPVALRVMATYLAGSPYPGAHWRRQEMDAQTSIGSSPQGLSNGQRFFERSAAGFKGNKLEPTAPGGTDLIPILCLNTWEYAWLREYGTGVGGMGGKLAYAQSWWNMIDWAKVEEEARLETRILTGGDSSV
;
A
#
# COMPACT_ATOMS: atom_id res chain seq x y z
N MET A 1 81.62 26.94 80.19
CA MET A 1 81.18 26.59 81.57
C MET A 1 79.65 26.49 81.49
N ILE A 2 79.03 25.31 81.58
CA ILE A 2 78.85 24.44 82.78
C ILE A 2 77.91 25.13 83.79
N GLY A 3 76.76 24.57 84.20
CA GLY A 3 76.11 23.31 83.79
C GLY A 3 74.92 22.90 84.70
N SER A 4 74.38 21.67 84.51
CA SER A 4 73.30 21.02 85.32
C SER A 4 71.87 21.59 85.16
N MET A 5 70.75 20.86 85.40
CA MET A 5 70.53 19.43 85.77
C MET A 5 69.10 18.93 85.38
N GLY A 6 68.90 17.61 85.24
CA GLY A 6 67.58 16.93 85.15
C GLY A 6 66.90 16.92 83.77
N LEU A 7 66.02 15.98 83.40
CA LEU A 7 65.60 14.67 83.95
C LEU A 7 65.21 13.74 82.76
N ARG A 8 65.29 12.39 82.83
CA ARG A 8 65.19 11.53 81.61
C ARG A 8 64.80 10.04 81.78
N ILE A 9 64.05 9.51 80.78
CA ILE A 9 64.05 8.11 80.22
C ILE A 9 63.43 7.00 81.11
N PRO A 10 62.92 5.84 80.59
CA PRO A 10 62.74 5.31 79.20
C PRO A 10 61.27 5.31 78.69
N ARG A 11 60.87 5.13 77.41
CA ARG A 11 61.15 4.19 76.28
C ARG A 11 60.56 2.77 76.44
N ALA A 12 59.91 2.12 75.44
CA ALA A 12 59.52 2.47 74.05
C ALA A 12 58.15 1.77 73.69
N THR A 13 57.67 1.35 72.50
CA THR A 13 58.18 0.97 71.15
C THR A 13 57.12 1.13 70.01
N SER A 14 57.47 0.73 68.77
CA SER A 14 56.71 0.40 67.53
C SER A 14 55.35 -0.35 67.71
N SER A 15 54.39 -0.45 66.77
CA SER A 15 54.06 0.15 65.42
C SER A 15 52.66 -0.37 64.92
N LEU A 16 52.07 -0.21 63.70
CA LEU A 16 52.43 0.32 62.36
C LEU A 16 51.16 0.76 61.53
N LEU A 17 51.08 0.50 60.20
CA LEU A 17 50.15 0.98 59.15
C LEU A 17 48.79 0.22 58.98
N GLY A 18 47.74 0.91 58.54
CA GLY A 18 46.48 0.35 57.98
C GLY A 18 45.60 1.41 57.27
N ARG A 19 44.97 1.08 56.13
CA ARG A 19 44.31 2.04 55.19
C ARG A 19 42.88 2.45 55.62
N ALA A 20 42.46 3.67 55.27
CA ALA A 20 41.11 4.20 55.49
C ALA A 20 40.16 3.99 54.29
N VAL A 21 38.83 3.90 54.54
CA VAL A 21 37.76 3.73 53.53
C VAL A 21 36.45 4.35 54.03
N ASN A 22 35.79 5.21 53.21
CA ASN A 22 34.37 5.63 53.23
C ASN A 22 33.76 6.23 54.54
N ALA A 23 32.79 7.17 54.54
CA ALA A 23 32.02 7.82 53.47
C ALA A 23 31.60 9.26 53.90
N VAL A 24 31.17 10.09 52.94
CA VAL A 24 30.38 11.31 53.21
C VAL A 24 29.14 11.28 52.31
N ALA A 25 27.95 11.38 52.91
CA ALA A 25 26.69 11.43 52.18
C ALA A 25 26.36 12.88 51.75
N THR A 26 25.91 13.07 50.52
CA THR A 26 25.45 14.36 49.99
C THR A 26 23.99 14.26 49.56
N ASN A 27 23.13 15.06 50.17
CA ASN A 27 21.71 15.10 49.83
C ASN A 27 21.50 15.77 48.46
N GLN A 28 20.95 15.04 47.50
CA GLN A 28 20.47 15.62 46.25
C GLN A 28 19.05 16.17 46.44
N SER A 29 18.89 17.49 46.32
CA SER A 29 17.58 18.13 46.17
C SER A 29 17.20 18.12 44.70
N ALA A 30 16.33 17.20 44.28
CA ALA A 30 15.96 17.05 42.88
C ALA A 30 15.01 18.18 42.42
N VAL A 31 15.48 19.02 41.50
CA VAL A 31 14.63 20.03 40.84
C VAL A 31 13.82 19.36 39.74
N ALA A 32 12.57 19.00 40.05
CA ALA A 32 11.62 18.51 39.05
C ALA A 32 11.03 19.71 38.28
N GLY A 33 11.18 19.75 36.94
CA GLY A 33 10.66 20.89 36.17
C GLY A 33 11.15 21.07 34.74
N ALA A 34 11.25 20.02 33.93
CA ALA A 34 11.35 20.16 32.46
C ALA A 34 10.51 19.07 31.79
N SER A 35 9.64 19.46 30.86
CA SER A 35 8.77 18.52 30.15
C SER A 35 9.60 17.58 29.28
N ILE A 36 9.46 16.27 29.49
CA ILE A 36 9.69 15.32 28.41
C ILE A 36 8.57 15.59 27.40
N ALA A 37 8.90 16.37 26.36
CA ALA A 37 8.04 16.47 25.19
C ALA A 37 7.91 15.06 24.62
N ALA A 38 6.74 14.43 24.82
CA ALA A 38 6.47 13.12 24.29
C ALA A 38 6.68 13.19 22.77
N GLN A 39 7.65 12.44 22.25
CA GLN A 39 7.86 12.33 20.81
C GLN A 39 6.53 11.85 20.21
N ARG A 40 5.84 12.73 19.47
CA ARG A 40 4.61 12.35 18.77
C ARG A 40 4.98 11.19 17.87
N ARG A 41 4.48 10.00 18.19
CA ARG A 41 4.74 8.80 17.41
C ARG A 41 3.94 8.92 16.13
N TRP A 42 4.63 9.36 15.07
CA TRP A 42 4.15 9.31 13.70
C TRP A 42 3.52 7.94 13.43
N GLN A 43 2.21 7.88 13.16
CA GLN A 43 1.52 6.60 13.08
C GLN A 43 1.64 5.93 11.71
N HIS A 44 1.95 6.69 10.67
CA HIS A 44 2.22 6.16 9.34
C HIS A 44 3.67 5.67 9.29
N TYR A 45 3.91 4.41 9.65
CA TYR A 45 5.20 3.73 9.52
C TYR A 45 5.14 2.69 8.40
N LEU A 46 6.32 2.26 7.92
CA LEU A 46 6.43 1.22 6.91
C LEU A 46 5.91 -0.10 7.49
N MET A 47 4.77 -0.59 6.99
CA MET A 47 4.29 -1.93 7.30
C MET A 47 5.26 -2.95 6.67
N PRO A 48 5.84 -3.90 7.43
CA PRO A 48 6.73 -4.90 6.86
C PRO A 48 5.96 -5.78 5.86
N LEU A 49 6.59 -6.13 4.74
CA LEU A 49 5.98 -7.09 3.81
C LEU A 49 6.01 -8.50 4.40
N ARG A 50 5.06 -9.33 3.95
CA ARG A 50 5.06 -10.77 4.25
C ARG A 50 6.22 -11.45 3.51
N ASP A 51 6.53 -12.69 3.91
CA ASP A 51 7.39 -13.60 3.16
C ASP A 51 8.80 -13.08 2.78
N ASN A 52 9.38 -12.21 3.61
CA ASN A 52 10.74 -11.67 3.50
C ASN A 52 11.10 -10.98 2.16
N PHE A 53 10.11 -10.42 1.43
CA PHE A 53 10.35 -9.80 0.12
C PHE A 53 11.44 -8.72 0.10
N GLU A 54 11.65 -8.01 1.22
CA GLU A 54 12.68 -6.98 1.39
C GLU A 54 14.12 -7.55 1.32
N GLN A 55 14.29 -8.85 1.64
CA GLN A 55 15.59 -9.54 1.72
C GLN A 55 15.82 -10.47 0.53
N GLU A 56 14.80 -11.24 0.15
CA GLU A 56 14.88 -12.27 -0.91
C GLU A 56 14.33 -11.80 -2.26
N GLY A 57 13.62 -10.66 -2.30
CA GLY A 57 12.87 -10.22 -3.46
C GLY A 57 11.56 -11.02 -3.64
N ILE A 58 10.95 -10.90 -4.82
CA ILE A 58 9.82 -11.73 -5.23
C ILE A 58 10.29 -12.59 -6.41
N ARG A 59 10.46 -13.89 -6.16
CA ARG A 59 11.16 -14.80 -7.08
C ARG A 59 10.48 -14.85 -8.45
N ASN A 60 11.27 -14.66 -9.51
CA ASN A 60 10.84 -14.55 -10.91
C ASN A 60 10.02 -13.28 -11.24
N PHE A 61 10.02 -12.25 -10.37
CA PHE A 61 9.29 -11.00 -10.59
C PHE A 61 10.07 -9.73 -10.24
N LEU A 62 10.66 -9.63 -9.03
CA LEU A 62 11.42 -8.46 -8.59
C LEU A 62 12.64 -8.89 -7.76
N SER A 63 13.84 -8.41 -8.11
CA SER A 63 15.03 -8.61 -7.28
C SER A 63 14.90 -7.87 -5.93
N PRO A 64 15.66 -8.24 -4.87
CA PRO A 64 15.61 -7.56 -3.57
C PRO A 64 15.79 -6.04 -3.69
N GLY A 65 16.72 -5.59 -4.55
CA GLY A 65 16.94 -4.16 -4.80
C GLY A 65 15.80 -3.44 -5.53
N SER A 66 14.94 -4.18 -6.25
CA SER A 66 13.72 -3.63 -6.86
C SER A 66 12.56 -3.57 -5.88
N VAL A 67 12.42 -4.56 -4.98
CA VAL A 67 11.50 -4.46 -3.84
C VAL A 67 11.91 -3.32 -2.91
N ASN A 68 13.19 -3.20 -2.58
CA ASN A 68 13.71 -2.10 -1.77
C ASN A 68 13.39 -0.73 -2.38
N MET A 69 13.61 -0.54 -3.69
CA MET A 69 13.27 0.73 -4.35
C MET A 69 11.75 0.99 -4.38
N ALA A 70 10.97 -0.02 -4.81
CA ALA A 70 9.55 0.16 -5.11
C ALA A 70 8.63 0.12 -3.88
N TYR A 71 9.06 -0.58 -2.84
CA TYR A 71 8.40 -0.59 -1.54
C TYR A 71 9.23 0.19 -0.52
N THR A 72 10.32 -0.37 0.02
CA THR A 72 10.99 0.15 1.22
C THR A 72 11.33 1.65 1.15
N GLU A 73 12.00 2.10 0.09
CA GLU A 73 12.39 3.51 -0.12
C GLU A 73 11.17 4.38 -0.48
N TYR A 74 10.43 4.01 -1.52
CA TYR A 74 9.35 4.85 -2.06
C TYR A 74 8.14 4.95 -1.12
N GLN A 75 7.75 3.85 -0.48
CA GLN A 75 6.68 3.82 0.53
C GLN A 75 7.09 4.65 1.75
N THR A 76 8.32 4.52 2.25
CA THR A 76 8.83 5.35 3.36
C THR A 76 8.78 6.83 3.00
N PHE A 77 9.26 7.21 1.82
CA PHE A 77 9.16 8.58 1.31
C PHE A 77 7.72 9.11 1.32
N ILE A 78 6.74 8.36 0.82
CA ILE A 78 5.34 8.79 0.83
C ILE A 78 4.82 8.93 2.27
N LEU A 79 5.11 7.98 3.15
CA LEU A 79 4.66 7.97 4.54
C LEU A 79 5.27 9.14 5.33
N GLU A 80 6.56 9.46 5.12
CA GLU A 80 7.20 10.66 5.68
C GLU A 80 6.53 11.95 5.20
N LYS A 81 6.20 12.06 3.90
CA LYS A 81 5.48 13.22 3.38
C LYS A 81 4.05 13.31 3.92
N LEU A 82 3.33 12.19 4.02
CA LEU A 82 2.00 12.14 4.64
C LEU A 82 2.07 12.61 6.09
N ASN A 83 2.97 12.04 6.89
CA ASN A 83 3.23 12.41 8.28
C ASN A 83 3.49 13.93 8.43
N ALA A 84 4.36 14.49 7.60
CA ALA A 84 4.68 15.92 7.61
C ALA A 84 3.48 16.82 7.21
N LEU A 85 2.53 16.31 6.43
CA LEU A 85 1.31 17.03 6.02
C LEU A 85 0.17 16.92 7.05
N VAL A 86 0.11 15.84 7.84
CA VAL A 86 -0.98 15.60 8.82
C VAL A 86 -0.67 16.05 10.25
N VAL A 87 0.57 16.48 10.54
CA VAL A 87 0.98 16.87 11.90
C VAL A 87 0.10 17.99 12.46
N GLY A 88 -0.41 17.80 13.68
CA GLY A 88 -1.36 18.70 14.33
C GLY A 88 -2.83 18.49 13.94
N THR A 89 -3.17 17.54 13.07
CA THR A 89 -4.54 17.32 12.58
C THR A 89 -5.14 15.98 13.05
N ASP A 90 -6.47 15.84 12.93
CA ASP A 90 -7.19 14.59 13.18
C ASP A 90 -6.77 13.43 12.25
N PHE A 91 -5.99 13.71 11.20
CA PHE A 91 -5.40 12.70 10.31
C PHE A 91 -4.13 12.06 10.89
N GLU A 92 -3.53 12.57 11.99
CA GLU A 92 -2.40 11.88 12.68
C GLU A 92 -2.77 10.47 13.18
N GLN A 93 -4.06 10.20 13.41
CA GLN A 93 -4.57 9.03 14.15
C GLN A 93 -5.48 8.14 13.29
N LYS A 94 -5.35 8.20 11.95
CA LYS A 94 -6.20 7.47 10.99
C LYS A 94 -5.34 6.61 10.09
N ASP A 95 -5.88 5.49 9.62
CA ASP A 95 -5.26 4.71 8.56
C ASP A 95 -5.33 5.46 7.21
N THR A 96 -4.46 5.09 6.27
CA THR A 96 -4.34 5.75 4.97
C THR A 96 -5.64 5.73 4.16
N LYS A 97 -6.43 4.65 4.22
CA LYS A 97 -7.74 4.55 3.55
C LYS A 97 -8.79 5.47 4.17
N SER A 98 -8.83 5.59 5.50
CA SER A 98 -9.68 6.58 6.19
C SER A 98 -9.30 8.02 5.82
N ILE A 99 -8.00 8.33 5.67
CA ILE A 99 -7.54 9.66 5.22
C ILE A 99 -7.95 9.90 3.77
N VAL A 100 -7.76 8.94 2.87
CA VAL A 100 -8.22 9.00 1.45
C VAL A 100 -9.71 9.34 1.37
N LEU A 101 -10.56 8.62 2.11
CA LEU A 101 -12.01 8.84 2.10
C LEU A 101 -12.40 10.20 2.69
N ALA A 102 -11.74 10.66 3.76
CA ALA A 102 -12.03 11.93 4.41
C ALA A 102 -11.55 13.16 3.63
N THR A 103 -10.45 13.04 2.88
CA THR A 103 -9.81 14.17 2.17
C THR A 103 -10.25 14.31 0.72
N ALA A 104 -10.87 13.29 0.10
CA ALA A 104 -11.14 13.27 -1.34
C ALA A 104 -11.93 14.47 -1.88
N ARG A 105 -12.98 14.88 -1.15
CA ARG A 105 -13.91 15.94 -1.60
C ARG A 105 -13.33 17.36 -1.49
N ASP A 106 -12.30 17.53 -0.66
CA ASP A 106 -11.73 18.84 -0.34
C ASP A 106 -10.62 19.20 -1.36
N PRO A 107 -10.67 20.37 -2.03
CA PRO A 107 -9.63 20.80 -2.96
C PRO A 107 -8.30 21.13 -2.28
N GLU A 108 -8.31 21.71 -1.07
CA GLU A 108 -7.12 22.15 -0.34
C GLU A 108 -6.34 20.95 0.22
N LEU A 109 -7.05 19.91 0.67
CA LEU A 109 -6.46 18.66 1.15
C LEU A 109 -5.98 17.72 0.02
N ALA A 110 -5.91 18.20 -1.24
CA ALA A 110 -5.38 17.44 -2.39
C ALA A 110 -4.04 16.75 -2.13
N HIS A 111 -3.12 17.45 -1.46
CA HIS A 111 -1.79 16.93 -1.18
C HIS A 111 -1.80 15.84 -0.11
N VAL A 112 -2.69 15.93 0.88
CA VAL A 112 -2.90 14.89 1.89
C VAL A 112 -3.51 13.64 1.23
N PHE A 113 -4.57 13.84 0.43
CA PHE A 113 -5.22 12.79 -0.36
C PHE A 113 -4.20 12.02 -1.21
N ASN A 114 -3.39 12.72 -2.00
CA ASN A 114 -2.46 12.10 -2.94
C ASN A 114 -1.44 11.19 -2.22
N HIS A 115 -0.85 11.63 -1.11
CA HIS A 115 0.11 10.81 -0.36
C HIS A 115 -0.58 9.65 0.36
N ALA A 116 -1.75 9.86 0.97
CA ALA A 116 -2.51 8.77 1.61
C ALA A 116 -2.96 7.71 0.59
N SER A 117 -3.40 8.14 -0.59
CA SER A 117 -3.83 7.24 -1.69
C SER A 117 -2.67 6.47 -2.28
N MET A 118 -1.53 7.13 -2.55
CA MET A 118 -0.31 6.43 -3.00
C MET A 118 0.18 5.41 -1.97
N ALA A 119 0.23 5.77 -0.68
CA ALA A 119 0.63 4.84 0.37
C ALA A 119 -0.33 3.65 0.50
N HIS A 120 -1.65 3.88 0.42
CA HIS A 120 -2.66 2.82 0.44
C HIS A 120 -2.52 1.90 -0.79
N ASN A 121 -2.51 2.47 -1.99
CA ASN A 121 -2.54 1.72 -3.24
C ASN A 121 -1.25 0.90 -3.45
N ASN A 122 -0.09 1.46 -3.10
CA ASN A 122 1.20 0.78 -3.23
C ASN A 122 1.33 -0.37 -2.20
N HIS A 123 0.88 -0.17 -0.95
CA HIS A 123 0.84 -1.26 0.04
C HIS A 123 -0.16 -2.35 -0.36
N PHE A 124 -1.36 -1.98 -0.83
CA PHE A 124 -2.36 -2.94 -1.32
C PHE A 124 -1.82 -3.77 -2.48
N PHE A 125 -1.10 -3.16 -3.43
CA PHE A 125 -0.41 -3.88 -4.50
C PHE A 125 0.57 -4.92 -3.96
N PHE A 126 1.51 -4.53 -3.09
CA PHE A 126 2.54 -5.44 -2.59
C PHE A 126 1.98 -6.54 -1.66
N ASP A 127 0.92 -6.26 -0.89
CA ASP A 127 0.29 -7.29 -0.07
C ASP A 127 -0.53 -8.30 -0.92
N HIS A 128 -0.98 -7.96 -2.13
CA HIS A 128 -1.64 -8.94 -3.02
C HIS A 128 -0.66 -9.84 -3.80
N LEU A 129 0.60 -9.91 -3.38
CA LEU A 129 1.64 -10.78 -3.97
C LEU A 129 2.00 -11.94 -3.04
N SER A 130 2.41 -13.06 -3.65
CA SER A 130 2.94 -14.26 -2.99
C SER A 130 4.19 -14.75 -3.73
N PRO A 131 5.22 -15.29 -3.05
CA PRO A 131 6.41 -15.85 -3.71
C PRO A 131 6.16 -17.25 -4.27
N VAL A 132 5.00 -17.84 -4.00
CA VAL A 132 4.57 -19.17 -4.41
C VAL A 132 3.22 -19.09 -5.14
N PRO A 133 2.95 -19.93 -6.15
CA PRO A 133 1.65 -19.92 -6.83
C PRO A 133 0.52 -20.34 -5.88
N VAL A 134 -0.32 -19.39 -5.48
CA VAL A 134 -1.57 -19.63 -4.75
C VAL A 134 -2.66 -20.03 -5.74
N LYS A 135 -3.44 -21.09 -5.46
CA LYS A 135 -4.58 -21.46 -6.33
C LYS A 135 -5.79 -20.58 -6.02
N MET A 136 -6.37 -19.99 -7.06
CA MET A 136 -7.71 -19.37 -7.01
C MET A 136 -8.75 -20.37 -6.50
N GLY A 137 -9.59 -19.95 -5.55
CA GLY A 137 -10.70 -20.73 -5.04
C GLY A 137 -11.91 -20.69 -5.97
N ASP A 138 -12.80 -21.68 -5.78
CA ASP A 138 -13.78 -22.01 -6.81
C ASP A 138 -14.92 -20.97 -6.91
N LYS A 139 -15.14 -20.13 -5.88
CA LYS A 139 -16.11 -19.02 -5.94
C LYS A 139 -15.59 -17.86 -6.77
N LEU A 140 -14.35 -17.44 -6.51
CA LEU A 140 -13.71 -16.37 -7.27
C LEU A 140 -13.56 -16.79 -8.74
N PHE A 141 -13.18 -18.05 -8.98
CA PHE A 141 -13.18 -18.64 -10.31
C PHE A 141 -14.57 -18.56 -10.97
N TYR A 142 -15.64 -18.98 -10.29
CA TYR A 142 -17.01 -18.90 -10.83
C TYR A 142 -17.39 -17.47 -11.23
N HIS A 143 -17.23 -16.48 -10.33
CA HIS A 143 -17.55 -15.08 -10.63
C HIS A 143 -16.70 -14.49 -11.77
N ILE A 144 -15.43 -14.88 -11.89
CA ILE A 144 -14.58 -14.45 -13.01
C ILE A 144 -15.08 -15.02 -14.34
N ASN A 145 -15.45 -16.30 -14.40
CA ASN A 145 -16.01 -16.90 -15.62
C ASN A 145 -17.38 -16.29 -15.98
N GLU A 146 -18.26 -16.02 -15.00
CA GLU A 146 -19.55 -15.35 -15.22
C GLU A 146 -19.43 -13.89 -15.71
N ASN A 147 -18.32 -13.21 -15.43
CA ASN A 147 -18.17 -11.78 -15.76
C ASN A 147 -17.22 -11.48 -16.92
N PHE A 148 -16.21 -12.34 -17.14
CA PHE A 148 -15.21 -12.19 -18.20
C PHE A 148 -15.21 -13.36 -19.20
N GLY A 149 -16.01 -14.40 -18.98
CA GLY A 149 -16.03 -15.61 -19.82
C GLY A 149 -14.89 -16.59 -19.54
N SER A 150 -13.71 -16.11 -19.12
CA SER A 150 -12.62 -16.94 -18.60
C SER A 150 -11.62 -16.15 -17.74
N VAL A 151 -10.77 -16.88 -17.01
CA VAL A 151 -9.63 -16.29 -16.25
C VAL A 151 -8.58 -15.67 -17.18
N ASP A 152 -8.32 -16.29 -18.34
CA ASP A 152 -7.38 -15.76 -19.34
C ASP A 152 -7.92 -14.46 -19.98
N THR A 153 -9.24 -14.33 -20.09
CA THR A 153 -9.87 -13.10 -20.57
C THR A 153 -9.70 -11.94 -19.58
N LEU A 154 -9.91 -12.20 -18.28
CA LEU A 154 -9.60 -11.23 -17.23
C LEU A 154 -8.11 -10.85 -17.21
N ARG A 155 -7.21 -11.82 -17.37
CA ARG A 155 -5.76 -11.60 -17.46
C ARG A 155 -5.42 -10.61 -18.57
N ASP A 156 -5.92 -10.88 -19.77
CA ASP A 156 -5.62 -10.07 -20.95
C ASP A 156 -6.30 -8.69 -20.89
N GLU A 157 -7.45 -8.56 -20.22
CA GLU A 157 -8.08 -7.27 -19.92
C GLU A 157 -7.25 -6.45 -18.91
N MET A 158 -6.80 -7.04 -17.78
CA MET A 158 -5.94 -6.37 -16.79
C MET A 158 -4.60 -5.93 -17.39
N ILE A 159 -3.92 -6.82 -18.12
CA ILE A 159 -2.62 -6.53 -18.75
C ILE A 159 -2.79 -5.53 -19.91
N GLY A 160 -3.81 -5.70 -20.76
CA GLY A 160 -4.12 -4.79 -21.86
C GLY A 160 -4.46 -3.37 -21.36
N THR A 161 -5.18 -3.28 -20.24
CA THR A 161 -5.46 -2.01 -19.54
C THR A 161 -4.17 -1.35 -19.07
N ALA A 162 -3.32 -2.07 -18.33
CA ALA A 162 -2.08 -1.52 -17.78
C ALA A 162 -1.09 -1.04 -18.86
N VAL A 163 -0.97 -1.79 -19.96
CA VAL A 163 -0.12 -1.42 -21.11
C VAL A 163 -0.71 -0.27 -21.92
N SER A 164 -2.05 -0.12 -21.94
CA SER A 164 -2.72 1.02 -22.57
C SER A 164 -2.66 2.32 -21.75
N MET A 165 -2.35 2.25 -20.45
CA MET A 165 -2.13 3.44 -19.62
C MET A 165 -0.83 4.14 -20.01
N PHE A 166 -0.96 5.27 -20.69
CA PHE A 166 0.13 6.22 -20.89
C PHE A 166 0.43 6.93 -19.55
N GLY A 167 1.66 6.75 -19.05
CA GLY A 167 2.08 7.24 -17.73
C GLY A 167 1.74 6.30 -16.55
N PRO A 168 1.83 6.83 -15.32
CA PRO A 168 1.69 6.07 -14.08
C PRO A 168 0.27 6.05 -13.50
N GLY A 169 0.02 5.06 -12.64
CA GLY A 169 -1.27 4.82 -11.98
C GLY A 169 -1.40 3.37 -11.51
N PHE A 170 -2.64 2.90 -11.40
CA PHE A 170 -3.01 1.57 -10.93
C PHE A 170 -4.16 1.00 -11.77
N VAL A 171 -4.15 -0.31 -12.00
CA VAL A 171 -5.27 -1.07 -12.58
C VAL A 171 -5.86 -1.96 -11.50
N TRP A 172 -7.19 -1.94 -11.38
CA TRP A 172 -7.93 -2.61 -10.32
C TRP A 172 -8.90 -3.62 -10.91
N LEU A 173 -8.98 -4.79 -10.28
CA LEU A 173 -10.21 -5.58 -10.30
C LEU A 173 -11.07 -5.11 -9.13
N VAL A 174 -12.29 -4.66 -9.41
CA VAL A 174 -13.26 -4.26 -8.39
C VAL A 174 -14.46 -5.19 -8.40
N ARG A 175 -14.92 -5.57 -7.20
CA ARG A 175 -16.24 -6.13 -6.96
C ARG A 175 -17.24 -4.98 -6.90
N THR A 176 -18.23 -5.00 -7.77
CA THR A 176 -19.38 -4.09 -7.73
C THR A 176 -20.62 -4.80 -7.20
N GLN A 177 -21.31 -4.16 -6.27
CA GLN A 177 -22.63 -4.56 -5.80
C GLN A 177 -23.57 -3.35 -5.91
N LEU A 178 -24.51 -3.42 -6.86
CA LEU A 178 -25.58 -2.44 -7.04
C LEU A 178 -26.86 -2.91 -6.33
N PRO A 179 -27.67 -2.02 -5.73
CA PRO A 179 -28.96 -2.35 -5.15
C PRO A 179 -29.86 -3.12 -6.14
N GLY A 180 -30.32 -4.30 -5.74
CA GLY A 180 -31.20 -5.16 -6.55
C GLY A 180 -30.54 -5.89 -7.72
N GLN A 181 -29.22 -5.82 -7.89
CA GLN A 181 -28.46 -6.54 -8.92
C GLN A 181 -27.59 -7.64 -8.28
N PRO A 182 -27.12 -8.66 -9.04
CA PRO A 182 -26.11 -9.59 -8.53
C PRO A 182 -24.75 -8.90 -8.36
N VAL A 183 -23.87 -9.50 -7.55
CA VAL A 183 -22.43 -9.18 -7.53
C VAL A 183 -21.86 -9.33 -8.94
N ALA A 184 -21.09 -8.34 -9.39
CA ALA A 184 -20.29 -8.45 -10.60
C ALA A 184 -18.85 -7.95 -10.36
N LEU A 185 -17.94 -8.39 -11.21
CA LEU A 185 -16.55 -7.94 -11.26
C LEU A 185 -16.33 -6.99 -12.45
N ARG A 186 -15.40 -6.04 -12.32
CA ARG A 186 -15.01 -5.08 -13.37
C ARG A 186 -13.52 -4.75 -13.28
N VAL A 187 -12.85 -4.60 -14.42
CA VAL A 187 -11.54 -3.94 -14.48
C VAL A 187 -11.76 -2.43 -14.55
N MET A 188 -10.90 -1.64 -13.88
CA MET A 188 -10.85 -0.19 -14.04
C MET A 188 -9.45 0.37 -13.79
N ALA A 189 -9.16 1.54 -14.36
CA ALA A 189 -7.89 2.26 -14.16
C ALA A 189 -8.06 3.50 -13.27
N THR A 190 -7.01 3.84 -12.53
CA THR A 190 -6.86 5.12 -11.82
C THR A 190 -5.46 5.66 -12.07
N TYR A 191 -5.35 6.81 -12.71
CA TYR A 191 -4.08 7.48 -13.01
C TYR A 191 -3.52 8.18 -11.75
N LEU A 192 -2.21 8.41 -11.75
CA LEU A 192 -1.49 9.09 -10.66
C LEU A 192 -1.81 8.46 -9.28
N ALA A 193 -2.45 9.24 -8.40
CA ALA A 193 -2.81 8.87 -7.03
C ALA A 193 -4.32 8.61 -6.88
N GLY A 194 -5.02 8.34 -7.99
CA GLY A 194 -6.46 8.10 -7.98
C GLY A 194 -6.86 6.91 -7.11
N SER A 195 -8.13 6.89 -6.67
CA SER A 195 -8.64 5.86 -5.76
C SER A 195 -9.87 5.15 -6.32
N PRO A 196 -9.96 3.80 -6.22
CA PRO A 196 -11.11 3.03 -6.70
C PRO A 196 -12.35 3.15 -5.80
N TYR A 197 -12.21 3.65 -4.57
CA TYR A 197 -13.30 3.64 -3.58
C TYR A 197 -14.43 4.64 -3.91
N PRO A 198 -15.72 4.29 -3.73
CA PRO A 198 -16.85 5.17 -4.04
C PRO A 198 -16.85 6.49 -3.26
N GLY A 199 -16.44 6.46 -1.98
CA GLY A 199 -16.31 7.67 -1.17
C GLY A 199 -15.22 8.63 -1.67
N ALA A 200 -14.28 8.15 -2.47
CA ALA A 200 -13.19 8.92 -3.07
C ALA A 200 -13.46 9.30 -4.55
N HIS A 201 -14.69 9.15 -5.08
CA HIS A 201 -14.96 9.33 -6.51
C HIS A 201 -14.57 10.70 -7.09
N TRP A 202 -14.63 11.79 -6.30
CA TRP A 202 -14.11 13.12 -6.67
C TRP A 202 -12.62 13.12 -7.06
N ARG A 203 -11.88 12.08 -6.65
CA ARG A 203 -10.46 11.84 -6.92
C ARG A 203 -10.21 10.45 -7.53
N ARG A 204 -11.18 9.91 -8.29
CA ARG A 204 -10.99 8.61 -8.98
C ARG A 204 -9.86 8.67 -10.02
N GLN A 205 -9.70 9.81 -10.70
CA GLN A 205 -8.67 10.06 -11.73
C GLN A 205 -8.66 8.95 -12.81
N GLU A 206 -9.83 8.62 -13.37
CA GLU A 206 -10.04 7.46 -14.24
C GLU A 206 -9.54 7.59 -15.70
N MET A 207 -9.15 8.80 -16.10
CA MET A 207 -8.68 9.13 -17.46
C MET A 207 -7.38 9.92 -17.39
N ASP A 208 -6.51 9.73 -18.39
CA ASP A 208 -5.41 10.65 -18.65
C ASP A 208 -5.98 12.00 -19.12
N ALA A 209 -5.87 13.02 -18.26
CA ALA A 209 -6.37 14.37 -18.54
C ALA A 209 -5.71 15.04 -19.76
N GLN A 210 -4.53 14.58 -20.20
CA GLN A 210 -3.81 15.15 -21.33
C GLN A 210 -4.27 14.58 -22.68
N THR A 211 -4.70 13.32 -22.73
CA THR A 211 -5.23 12.68 -23.96
C THR A 211 -6.76 12.56 -24.01
N SER A 212 -7.47 12.70 -22.89
CA SER A 212 -8.95 12.66 -22.84
C SER A 212 -9.67 13.93 -23.33
N ILE A 213 -9.00 14.77 -24.14
CA ILE A 213 -9.56 16.01 -24.67
C ILE A 213 -10.57 15.72 -25.79
N GLY A 214 -11.83 15.56 -25.37
CA GLY A 214 -13.01 15.64 -26.23
C GLY A 214 -13.39 14.33 -26.92
N SER A 215 -14.66 13.96 -26.75
CA SER A 215 -15.35 12.86 -27.46
C SER A 215 -15.61 13.19 -28.95
N SER A 216 -14.53 13.48 -29.68
CA SER A 216 -14.55 13.57 -31.15
C SER A 216 -14.46 12.15 -31.75
N PRO A 217 -15.39 11.71 -32.63
CA PRO A 217 -15.42 10.32 -33.13
C PRO A 217 -14.19 9.87 -33.95
N GLN A 218 -13.24 10.77 -34.19
CA GLN A 218 -12.06 10.57 -35.04
C GLN A 218 -10.73 10.59 -34.26
N GLY A 219 -10.74 10.97 -32.97
CA GLY A 219 -9.54 11.10 -32.13
C GLY A 219 -9.21 9.91 -31.21
N LEU A 220 -10.06 8.88 -31.15
CA LEU A 220 -9.92 7.73 -30.24
C LEU A 220 -8.56 7.03 -30.37
N SER A 221 -7.80 6.97 -29.27
CA SER A 221 -6.52 6.26 -29.21
C SER A 221 -6.70 4.75 -29.39
N ASN A 222 -5.62 4.03 -29.76
CA ASN A 222 -5.69 2.57 -29.90
C ASN A 222 -6.05 1.86 -28.59
N GLY A 223 -5.64 2.40 -27.44
CA GLY A 223 -6.11 1.92 -26.13
C GLY A 223 -7.60 2.15 -25.92
N GLN A 224 -8.11 3.34 -26.27
CA GLN A 224 -9.54 3.65 -26.18
C GLN A 224 -10.39 2.77 -27.11
N ARG A 225 -9.88 2.45 -28.31
CA ARG A 225 -10.49 1.47 -29.23
C ARG A 225 -10.35 0.02 -28.77
N PHE A 226 -9.34 -0.31 -27.96
CA PHE A 226 -9.26 -1.60 -27.27
C PHE A 226 -10.35 -1.68 -26.19
N PHE A 227 -10.48 -0.67 -25.31
CA PHE A 227 -11.57 -0.61 -24.32
C PHE A 227 -12.95 -0.67 -24.98
N GLU A 228 -13.20 0.07 -26.07
CA GLU A 228 -14.47 0.00 -26.79
C GLU A 228 -14.72 -1.36 -27.46
N ARG A 229 -13.69 -2.05 -27.98
CA ARG A 229 -13.85 -3.38 -28.60
C ARG A 229 -13.98 -4.50 -27.59
N SER A 230 -13.25 -4.44 -26.48
CA SER A 230 -13.43 -5.33 -25.33
C SER A 230 -14.77 -5.06 -24.63
N ALA A 231 -15.33 -3.85 -24.70
CA ALA A 231 -16.72 -3.60 -24.29
C ALA A 231 -17.77 -4.06 -25.33
N ALA A 232 -17.48 -3.98 -26.63
CA ALA A 232 -18.44 -4.27 -27.70
C ALA A 232 -18.49 -5.75 -28.13
N GLY A 233 -17.42 -6.52 -27.91
CA GLY A 233 -17.42 -7.98 -28.10
C GLY A 233 -18.18 -8.73 -27.02
N PHE A 234 -18.44 -8.08 -25.88
CA PHE A 234 -19.02 -8.69 -24.68
C PHE A 234 -20.47 -8.24 -24.53
N LYS A 235 -21.39 -9.20 -24.33
CA LYS A 235 -22.79 -8.91 -23.98
C LYS A 235 -22.95 -8.58 -22.48
N GLY A 236 -21.97 -7.90 -21.89
CA GLY A 236 -22.11 -7.30 -20.57
C GLY A 236 -22.94 -6.02 -20.68
N ASN A 237 -23.96 -5.87 -19.83
CA ASN A 237 -24.81 -4.67 -19.85
C ASN A 237 -23.95 -3.39 -19.69
N LYS A 238 -24.03 -2.49 -20.67
CA LYS A 238 -23.68 -1.08 -20.46
C LYS A 238 -24.60 -0.55 -19.37
N LEU A 239 -24.03 -0.29 -18.20
CA LEU A 239 -24.71 0.41 -17.11
C LEU A 239 -24.53 1.91 -17.33
N GLU A 240 -25.65 2.64 -17.31
CA GLU A 240 -25.66 4.09 -17.34
C GLU A 240 -24.89 4.68 -16.13
N PRO A 241 -24.31 5.89 -16.24
CA PRO A 241 -23.62 6.57 -15.14
C PRO A 241 -24.51 6.76 -13.91
N THR A 242 -24.46 5.80 -12.99
CA THR A 242 -25.33 5.76 -11.81
C THR A 242 -24.84 6.76 -10.78
N ALA A 243 -25.78 7.44 -10.09
CA ALA A 243 -25.48 8.57 -9.22
C ALA A 243 -24.47 8.22 -8.10
N PRO A 244 -23.54 9.15 -7.77
CA PRO A 244 -22.51 8.91 -6.76
C PRO A 244 -23.14 8.66 -5.38
N GLY A 245 -22.91 7.45 -4.85
CA GLY A 245 -23.46 6.98 -3.57
C GLY A 245 -24.30 5.71 -3.67
N GLY A 246 -24.69 5.27 -4.88
CA GLY A 246 -25.51 4.06 -5.07
C GLY A 246 -24.75 2.73 -5.20
N THR A 247 -23.42 2.75 -5.38
CA THR A 247 -22.63 1.56 -5.74
C THR A 247 -21.59 1.23 -4.68
N ASP A 248 -21.60 0.00 -4.16
CA ASP A 248 -20.47 -0.54 -3.41
C ASP A 248 -19.41 -1.06 -4.40
N LEU A 249 -18.27 -0.36 -4.50
CA LEU A 249 -17.08 -0.79 -5.24
C LEU A 249 -15.99 -1.16 -4.22
N ILE A 250 -15.66 -2.45 -4.14
CA ILE A 250 -14.57 -2.96 -3.32
C ILE A 250 -13.42 -3.36 -4.27
N PRO A 251 -12.22 -2.75 -4.18
CA PRO A 251 -11.04 -3.27 -4.87
C PRO A 251 -10.60 -4.60 -4.26
N ILE A 252 -10.35 -5.59 -5.12
CA ILE A 252 -9.99 -6.96 -4.70
C ILE A 252 -8.64 -7.41 -5.26
N LEU A 253 -8.12 -6.73 -6.28
CA LEU A 253 -6.78 -6.94 -6.84
C LEU A 253 -6.28 -5.63 -7.45
N CYS A 254 -4.97 -5.39 -7.38
CA CYS A 254 -4.31 -4.21 -7.91
C CYS A 254 -3.05 -4.59 -8.71
N LEU A 255 -2.81 -3.90 -9.81
CA LEU A 255 -1.56 -3.85 -10.57
C LEU A 255 -1.06 -2.40 -10.58
N ASN A 256 0.08 -2.16 -9.92
CA ASN A 256 0.75 -0.86 -9.94
C ASN A 256 1.45 -0.66 -11.29
N THR A 257 1.18 0.43 -12.01
CA THR A 257 1.83 0.73 -13.30
C THR A 257 2.87 1.83 -13.23
N TRP A 258 3.16 2.39 -12.06
CA TRP A 258 4.20 3.41 -11.87
C TRP A 258 5.60 2.88 -12.19
N GLU A 259 6.42 3.70 -12.84
CA GLU A 259 7.73 3.32 -13.36
C GLU A 259 8.68 2.81 -12.27
N TYR A 260 8.60 3.35 -11.05
CA TYR A 260 9.42 2.91 -9.92
C TYR A 260 9.22 1.41 -9.58
N ALA A 261 8.06 0.84 -9.89
CA ALA A 261 7.70 -0.53 -9.55
C ALA A 261 8.25 -1.58 -10.54
N TRP A 262 8.68 -1.16 -11.73
CA TRP A 262 9.06 -2.10 -12.81
C TRP A 262 10.27 -1.71 -13.64
N LEU A 263 10.56 -0.42 -13.82
CA LEU A 263 11.60 0.06 -14.74
C LEU A 263 13.01 -0.45 -14.39
N ARG A 264 13.30 -0.64 -13.10
CA ARG A 264 14.59 -1.15 -12.59
C ARG A 264 14.86 -2.61 -12.99
N GLU A 265 13.82 -3.43 -13.07
CA GLU A 265 13.92 -4.87 -13.33
C GLU A 265 13.67 -5.21 -14.81
N TYR A 266 12.67 -4.57 -15.42
CA TYR A 266 12.20 -4.86 -16.77
C TYR A 266 12.72 -3.91 -17.85
N GLY A 267 13.39 -2.81 -17.47
CA GLY A 267 13.86 -1.81 -18.42
C GLY A 267 12.71 -1.16 -19.21
N THR A 268 13.03 -0.58 -20.37
CA THR A 268 12.10 0.28 -21.14
C THR A 268 11.23 -0.43 -22.18
N GLY A 269 11.45 -1.73 -22.44
CA GLY A 269 10.74 -2.45 -23.52
C GLY A 269 11.34 -2.26 -24.92
N VAL A 270 12.47 -1.56 -25.05
CA VAL A 270 13.14 -1.31 -26.34
C VAL A 270 13.51 -2.63 -27.01
N GLY A 271 13.22 -2.74 -28.32
CA GLY A 271 13.40 -3.99 -29.08
C GLY A 271 12.36 -5.07 -28.77
N GLY A 272 11.30 -4.76 -27.99
CA GLY A 272 10.27 -5.73 -27.59
C GLY A 272 10.67 -6.61 -26.40
N MET A 273 11.80 -6.33 -25.74
CA MET A 273 12.27 -7.06 -24.57
C MET A 273 12.00 -6.27 -23.29
N GLY A 274 11.25 -6.87 -22.36
CA GLY A 274 10.96 -6.26 -21.06
C GLY A 274 9.82 -5.22 -21.11
N GLY A 275 9.99 -4.13 -20.36
CA GLY A 275 9.02 -3.04 -20.22
C GLY A 275 7.74 -3.42 -19.45
N LYS A 276 6.78 -2.47 -19.41
CA LYS A 276 5.50 -2.59 -18.67
C LYS A 276 4.70 -3.85 -19.04
N LEU A 277 4.78 -4.33 -20.29
CA LEU A 277 4.12 -5.56 -20.75
C LEU A 277 4.68 -6.82 -20.08
N ALA A 278 6.01 -7.02 -20.13
CA ALA A 278 6.65 -8.17 -19.52
C ALA A 278 6.46 -8.17 -17.99
N TYR A 279 6.55 -6.99 -17.37
CA TYR A 279 6.24 -6.80 -15.96
C TYR A 279 4.80 -7.25 -15.60
N ALA A 280 3.80 -6.76 -16.32
CA ALA A 280 2.39 -7.12 -16.08
C ALA A 280 2.12 -8.62 -16.35
N GLN A 281 2.81 -9.21 -17.33
CA GLN A 281 2.76 -10.66 -17.60
C GLN A 281 3.41 -11.50 -16.49
N SER A 282 4.52 -11.04 -15.88
CA SER A 282 5.14 -11.69 -14.72
C SER A 282 4.28 -11.54 -13.46
N TRP A 283 3.78 -10.33 -13.18
CA TRP A 283 2.92 -10.00 -12.04
C TRP A 283 1.75 -10.96 -11.90
N TRP A 284 1.08 -11.29 -13.02
CA TRP A 284 -0.08 -12.20 -13.03
C TRP A 284 0.20 -13.56 -12.36
N ASN A 285 1.43 -14.06 -12.42
CA ASN A 285 1.81 -15.35 -11.84
C ASN A 285 2.17 -15.27 -10.35
N MET A 286 2.26 -14.05 -9.79
CA MET A 286 2.62 -13.76 -8.40
C MET A 286 1.42 -13.38 -7.53
N ILE A 287 0.20 -13.38 -8.08
CA ILE A 287 -1.02 -12.96 -7.37
C ILE A 287 -1.33 -13.92 -6.22
N ASP A 288 -1.49 -13.37 -5.02
CA ASP A 288 -2.06 -14.10 -3.89
C ASP A 288 -3.59 -14.18 -4.05
N TRP A 289 -4.03 -15.20 -4.79
CA TRP A 289 -5.45 -15.41 -5.06
C TRP A 289 -6.30 -15.72 -3.80
N ALA A 290 -5.70 -16.09 -2.68
CA ALA A 290 -6.43 -16.27 -1.43
C ALA A 290 -6.82 -14.91 -0.82
N LYS A 291 -5.92 -13.93 -0.85
CA LYS A 291 -6.23 -12.54 -0.44
C LYS A 291 -7.26 -11.88 -1.37
N VAL A 292 -7.17 -12.12 -2.68
CA VAL A 292 -8.19 -11.64 -3.64
C VAL A 292 -9.58 -12.18 -3.31
N GLU A 293 -9.70 -13.45 -2.89
CA GLU A 293 -10.98 -14.04 -2.50
C GLU A 293 -11.45 -13.59 -1.10
N GLU A 294 -10.53 -13.34 -0.17
CA GLU A 294 -10.80 -12.72 1.14
C GLU A 294 -11.40 -11.31 0.99
N GLU A 295 -10.78 -10.42 0.21
CA GLU A 295 -11.31 -9.07 -0.01
C GLU A 295 -12.56 -9.04 -0.91
N ALA A 296 -12.75 -10.02 -1.80
CA ALA A 296 -13.97 -10.14 -2.60
C ALA A 296 -15.20 -10.55 -1.79
N ARG A 297 -15.02 -11.20 -0.62
CA ARG A 297 -16.10 -11.53 0.34
C ARG A 297 -17.30 -12.19 -0.35
N LEU A 298 -17.02 -13.14 -1.24
CA LEU A 298 -18.03 -13.77 -2.09
C LEU A 298 -18.84 -14.79 -1.29
N GLU A 299 -20.12 -14.49 -1.09
CA GLU A 299 -21.05 -15.39 -0.42
C GLU A 299 -21.30 -16.65 -1.25
N THR A 300 -21.47 -17.79 -0.59
CA THR A 300 -21.89 -19.01 -1.28
C THR A 300 -23.36 -18.87 -1.66
N ARG A 301 -23.66 -18.71 -2.94
CA ARG A 301 -25.06 -18.71 -3.42
C ARG A 301 -25.62 -20.13 -3.27
N ILE A 302 -26.20 -20.41 -2.10
CA ILE A 302 -26.92 -21.66 -1.85
C ILE A 302 -28.08 -21.69 -2.84
N LEU A 303 -27.97 -22.56 -3.85
CA LEU A 303 -29.11 -22.95 -4.67
C LEU A 303 -30.03 -23.80 -3.79
N THR A 304 -30.90 -23.13 -3.03
CA THR A 304 -32.08 -23.76 -2.44
C THR A 304 -32.86 -24.36 -3.60
N GLY A 305 -32.79 -25.68 -3.74
CA GLY A 305 -33.46 -26.40 -4.82
C GLY A 305 -34.93 -26.02 -4.83
N GLY A 306 -35.46 -25.71 -6.02
CA GLY A 306 -36.84 -25.23 -6.14
C GLY A 306 -37.81 -26.27 -5.57
N ASP A 307 -38.78 -25.80 -4.79
CA ASP A 307 -39.85 -26.66 -4.26
C ASP A 307 -40.53 -27.40 -5.43
N SER A 308 -40.43 -28.72 -5.41
CA SER A 308 -40.79 -29.57 -6.54
C SER A 308 -41.58 -30.79 -6.08
N SER A 309 -42.70 -30.55 -5.38
CA SER A 309 -43.76 -31.53 -5.13
C SER A 309 -45.11 -30.84 -4.88
N VAL A 310 -46.06 -31.13 -5.79
CA VAL A 310 -47.52 -31.33 -5.62
C VAL A 310 -48.18 -30.69 -4.38
#